data_AF-A0A9X2MGH9-F1
#
_entry.id   AF-A0A9X2MGH9-F1
#
_cell.length_a   1.000
_cell.length_b   1.000
_cell.length_c   1.000
_cell.angle_alpha   90.00
_cell.angle_beta   90.00
_cell.angle_gamma   90.00
#
_symmetry.space_group_name_H-M   'P 1'
#
loop_
_entity.id
_entity.type
_entity.pdbx_description
1 polymer ?
#
loop_
_entity_poly.entity_id
_entity_poly.type
_entity_poly.pdbx_seq_one_letter_code
_entity_poly.pdbx_strand_id
1 'polypeptide(L)' 'MTIREIIKYKDIDTYRRLQKICRKKKVELGDRVERLMQHDSYRRQGRRIRQVKWG' A
#
# COMPACT_ATOMS: atom_id res chain seq x y z
N MET A 1 -2.61 17.60 21.04
CA MET A 1 -3.02 17.84 19.64
C MET A 1 -2.08 17.07 18.74
N THR A 2 -2.56 16.00 18.13
CA THR A 2 -1.73 15.15 17.25
C THR A 2 -1.81 15.65 15.81
N ILE A 3 -0.76 15.39 15.01
CA ILE A 3 -0.75 15.73 13.58
C ILE A 3 -2.00 15.18 12.86
N ARG A 4 -2.47 14.00 13.28
CA ARG A 4 -3.70 13.39 12.78
C ARG A 4 -4.95 14.25 13.01
N GLU A 5 -5.11 14.80 14.21
CA GLU A 5 -6.25 15.66 14.56
C GLU A 5 -6.20 17.00 13.85
N ILE A 6 -4.99 17.57 13.70
CA ILE A 6 -4.75 18.81 12.95
C ILE A 6 -5.18 18.64 11.49
N ILE A 7 -4.74 17.56 10.83
CA ILE A 7 -5.10 17.28 9.43
C ILE A 7 -6.60 17.02 9.29
N LYS A 8 -7.22 16.27 10.22
CA LYS A 8 -8.67 16.01 10.20
C LYS A 8 -9.50 17.29 10.29
N TYR A 9 -9.06 18.25 11.10
CA TYR A 9 -9.78 19.52 11.30
C TYR A 9 -9.53 20.52 10.16
N LYS A 10 -8.29 20.63 9.67
CA LYS A 10 -7.93 21.55 8.58
C LYS A 10 -8.37 21.07 7.20
N ASP A 11 -8.26 19.78 6.92
CA ASP A 11 -8.56 19.21 5.60
C ASP A 11 -9.03 17.75 5.72
N ILE A 12 -10.36 17.62 5.76
CA ILE A 12 -11.03 16.33 5.90
C ILE A 12 -10.84 15.43 4.68
N ASP A 13 -10.65 15.99 3.49
CA ASP A 13 -10.48 15.23 2.26
C ASP A 13 -9.08 14.63 2.17
N THR A 14 -8.07 15.40 2.52
CA THR A 14 -6.69 14.89 2.66
C THR A 14 -6.62 13.81 3.75
N TYR A 15 -7.28 14.01 4.90
CA TYR A 15 -7.39 12.97 5.92
C TYR A 15 -8.02 11.67 5.40
N ARG A 16 -9.14 11.77 4.66
CA ARG A 16 -9.83 10.61 4.07
C ARG A 16 -9.00 9.90 3.00
N ARG A 17 -8.25 10.64 2.17
CA ARG A 17 -7.33 10.09 1.16
C ARG A 17 -6.18 9.33 1.84
N LEU A 18 -5.53 9.93 2.84
CA LEU A 18 -4.47 9.29 3.61
C LEU A 18 -4.97 8.02 4.31
N GLN A 19 -6.17 8.04 4.88
CA GLN A 19 -6.76 6.86 5.51
C GLN A 19 -7.03 5.74 4.49
N LYS A 20 -7.46 6.07 3.27
CA LYS A 20 -7.64 5.09 2.18
C LYS A 20 -6.30 4.52 1.69
N ILE A 21 -5.24 5.33 1.61
CA ILE A 21 -3.90 4.89 1.24
C ILE A 21 -3.34 3.96 2.33
N CYS A 22 -3.40 4.35 3.61
CA CYS A 22 -2.96 3.50 4.73
C CYS A 22 -3.74 2.18 4.85
N ARG A 23 -5.01 2.14 4.38
CA ARG A 23 -5.79 0.89 4.32
C ARG A 23 -5.34 -0.03 3.19
N LYS A 24 -4.70 0.47 2.13
CA LYS A 24 -4.11 -0.37 1.09
C LYS A 24 -2.79 -0.93 1.60
N LYS A 25 -2.85 -2.18 2.05
CA LYS A 25 -1.76 -3.12 2.34
C LYS A 25 -0.45 -2.44 2.79
N LYS A 26 -0.27 -2.34 4.11
CA LYS A 26 1.05 -2.10 4.69
C LYS A 26 1.98 -3.23 4.27
N VAL A 27 2.93 -2.90 3.40
CA VAL A 27 4.15 -3.67 3.22
C VAL A 27 5.11 -3.10 4.27
N GLU A 28 5.47 -3.90 5.26
CA GLU A 28 6.39 -3.47 6.31
C GLU A 28 7.83 -3.91 5.98
N LEU A 29 8.83 -3.15 6.44
CA LEU A 29 10.24 -3.56 6.31
C LEU A 29 10.44 -4.86 7.11
N GLY A 30 10.82 -5.94 6.43
CA GLY A 30 10.91 -7.28 7.03
C GLY A 30 9.69 -8.19 6.76
N ASP A 31 8.71 -7.74 5.98
CA ASP A 31 7.65 -8.63 5.48
C ASP A 31 8.22 -9.74 4.58
N ARG A 32 7.48 -10.84 4.47
CA ARG A 32 7.89 -11.96 3.60
C ARG A 32 8.08 -11.51 2.16
N VAL A 33 9.05 -12.12 1.48
CA VAL A 33 9.43 -11.79 0.09
C VAL A 33 8.22 -11.80 -0.85
N GLU A 34 7.25 -12.70 -0.66
CA GLU A 34 6.03 -12.78 -1.47
C GLU A 34 5.09 -11.58 -1.29
N ARG A 35 5.15 -10.89 -0.15
CA ARG A 35 4.40 -9.65 0.14
C ARG A 35 5.08 -8.43 -0.44
N LEU A 36 6.42 -8.41 -0.44
CA LEU A 36 7.23 -7.38 -1.10
C LEU A 36 7.07 -7.44 -2.63
N MET A 37 7.07 -8.65 -3.20
CA MET A 37 6.89 -8.89 -4.64
C MET A 37 5.47 -8.63 -5.14
N GLN A 38 4.49 -8.52 -4.24
CA GLN A 38 3.08 -8.28 -4.58
C GLN A 38 2.79 -6.85 -5.03
N HIS A 39 3.73 -5.90 -4.86
CA HIS A 39 3.38 -4.50 -5.05
C HIS A 39 3.01 -4.20 -6.50
N ASP A 40 3.76 -4.61 -7.55
CA ASP A 40 3.33 -4.32 -8.94
C ASP A 40 3.93 -5.18 -10.07
N SER A 41 4.93 -6.03 -9.81
CA SER A 41 5.72 -6.64 -10.89
C SER A 41 5.42 -8.12 -11.18
N TYR A 42 4.80 -8.86 -10.25
CA TYR A 42 4.57 -10.30 -10.40
C TYR A 42 3.12 -10.71 -10.10
N ARG A 43 2.52 -11.54 -10.98
CA ARG A 43 1.18 -12.10 -10.82
C ARG A 43 1.24 -13.62 -11.00
N ARG A 44 0.41 -14.35 -10.26
CA ARG A 44 0.20 -15.78 -10.51
C ARG A 44 -0.59 -15.98 -11.81
N GLN A 45 -0.03 -16.76 -12.73
CA GLN A 45 -0.68 -17.18 -13.97
C GLN A 45 -0.68 -18.72 -14.00
N GLY A 46 -1.84 -19.34 -13.78
CA GLY A 46 -1.96 -20.78 -13.55
C GLY A 46 -1.25 -21.21 -12.25
N ARG A 47 -0.39 -22.24 -12.34
CA ARG A 47 0.39 -22.76 -11.19
C ARG A 47 1.72 -22.03 -10.93
N ARG A 48 2.13 -21.07 -11.78
CA ARG A 48 3.45 -20.42 -11.70
C ARG A 48 3.32 -18.91 -11.44
N ILE A 49 4.30 -18.33 -10.75
CA ILE A 49 4.45 -16.88 -10.58
C ILE A 49 5.20 -16.33 -11.79
N ARG A 50 4.67 -15.29 -12.45
CA ARG A 50 5.29 -14.66 -13.62
C ARG A 50 5.40 -13.15 -13.44
N GLN A 51 6.47 -12.58 -13.97
CA GLN A 51 6.63 -11.13 -14.07
C GLN A 51 5.68 -10.58 -15.13
N VAL A 52 4.93 -9.53 -14.81
CA VAL A 52 3.91 -8.95 -15.71
C VAL A 52 4.34 -7.59 -16.24
N LYS A 53 5.23 -6.89 -15.52
CA LYS A 53 5.82 -5.63 -15.97
C LYS A 53 7.31 -5.62 -15.67
N TRP A 54 8.09 -5.16 -16.63
CA TRP A 54 9.39 -4.58 -16.35
C TRP A 54 9.15 -3.14 -15.91
N GLY A 55 9.99 -2.63 -15.01
CA GLY A 55 9.99 -1.22 -14.65
C GLY A 55 10.14 -0.35 -15.89
#